data_AF-A0A5V3QSV4-F1
#
_entry.id   AF-A0A5V3QSV4-F1
#
_cell.length_a   1.000
_cell.length_b   1.000
_cell.length_c   1.000
_cell.angle_alpha   90.00
_cell.angle_beta   90.00
_cell.angle_gamma   90.00
#
_symmetry.space_group_name_H-M   'P 1'
#
loop_
_entity.id
_entity.type
_entity.pdbx_description
1 polymer ?
#
loop_
_entity_poly.entity_id
_entity_poly.type
_entity_poly.pdbx_seq_one_letter_code
_entity_poly.pdbx_strand_id
1 'polypeptide(L)'
;MVSNIIELAKLGHERAAELKASCGAVDVRSLAQLISDLATQLEVQFVRSTNMAVQLANAESKCRELAAENANKHEFIATCFRAAADGGSMDGADIQELGERLGLFGRETYQPILHGYICGHEAGEDTVYVMKKTPATDAFLAEVRAQGVEMLLDSLPPHYTARADIAEFAAKVRKGAAL
;
A
#
# COMPACT_ATOMS: atom_id res chain seq x y z
N MET A 1 25.78 3.08 -3.63
CA MET A 1 24.99 4.33 -3.51
C MET A 1 25.79 5.48 -2.90
N VAL A 2 26.59 5.26 -1.84
CA VAL A 2 27.43 6.29 -1.19
C VAL A 2 28.54 6.86 -2.11
N SER A 3 29.03 6.08 -3.08
CA SER A 3 30.09 6.50 -4.02
C SER A 3 29.73 7.71 -4.90
N ASN A 4 28.48 7.82 -5.35
CA ASN A 4 28.06 8.91 -6.25
C ASN A 4 27.99 10.28 -5.54
N ILE A 5 27.61 10.29 -4.26
CA ILE A 5 27.47 11.53 -3.49
C ILE A 5 28.85 12.13 -3.17
N ILE A 6 29.84 11.29 -2.89
CA ILE A 6 31.22 11.72 -2.60
C ILE A 6 31.88 12.31 -3.85
N GLU A 7 31.69 11.70 -5.03
CA GLU A 7 32.20 12.24 -6.29
C GLU A 7 31.51 13.55 -6.67
N LEU A 8 30.18 13.65 -6.51
CA LEU A 8 29.44 14.90 -6.73
C LEU A 8 29.89 16.02 -5.79
N ALA A 9 30.16 15.69 -4.52
CA ALA A 9 30.69 16.66 -3.55
C ALA A 9 32.09 17.16 -3.94
N LYS A 10 32.99 16.26 -4.38
CA LYS A 10 34.32 16.64 -4.89
C LYS A 10 34.22 17.55 -6.12
N LEU A 11 33.40 17.18 -7.09
CA LEU A 11 33.19 17.97 -8.31
C LEU A 11 32.60 19.35 -7.99
N GLY A 12 31.70 19.42 -7.01
CA GLY A 12 31.16 20.69 -6.49
C GLY A 12 32.24 21.58 -5.86
N HIS A 13 33.15 21.00 -5.08
CA HIS A 13 34.27 21.74 -4.49
C HIS A 13 35.27 22.25 -5.53
N GLU A 14 35.59 21.45 -6.55
CA GLU A 14 36.47 21.86 -7.66
C GLU A 14 35.85 23.01 -8.47
N ARG A 15 34.56 22.90 -8.83
CA ARG A 15 33.80 23.96 -9.53
C ARG A 15 33.73 25.25 -8.71
N ALA A 16 33.57 25.15 -7.39
CA ALA A 16 33.57 26.33 -6.50
C ALA A 16 34.95 27.00 -6.43
N ALA A 17 36.04 26.24 -6.48
CA ALA A 17 37.40 26.77 -6.50
C ALA A 17 37.72 27.48 -7.84
N GLU A 18 37.29 26.91 -8.97
CA GLU A 18 37.39 27.55 -10.28
C GLU A 18 36.58 28.85 -10.36
N LEU A 19 35.37 28.88 -9.79
CA LEU A 19 34.52 30.08 -9.72
C LEU A 19 35.18 31.20 -8.90
N LYS A 20 35.92 30.84 -7.84
CA LYS A 20 36.67 31.77 -6.99
C LYS A 20 37.89 32.37 -7.71
N ALA A 21 38.48 31.67 -8.67
CA ALA A 21 39.60 32.16 -9.46
C ALA A 21 39.18 33.17 -10.55
N SER A 22 37.90 33.19 -10.95
CA SER A 22 37.36 34.05 -12.02
C SER A 22 36.63 35.31 -11.54
N CYS A 23 36.74 35.68 -10.25
CA CYS A 23 35.98 36.74 -9.57
C CYS A 23 35.95 38.15 -10.24
N GLY A 24 36.77 38.43 -11.26
CA GLY A 24 36.71 39.65 -12.06
C GLY A 24 35.73 39.62 -13.26
N ALA A 25 35.19 38.44 -13.63
CA ALA A 25 34.34 38.23 -14.80
C ALA A 25 32.92 37.72 -14.47
N VAL A 26 32.61 37.54 -13.18
CA VAL A 26 31.32 37.00 -12.72
C VAL A 26 30.30 38.14 -12.62
N ASP A 27 29.27 38.09 -13.47
CA ASP A 27 28.12 39.00 -13.37
C ASP A 27 27.30 38.66 -12.11
N VAL A 28 27.13 39.66 -11.23
CA VAL A 28 26.36 39.54 -9.99
C VAL A 28 24.91 39.12 -10.27
N ARG A 29 24.36 39.44 -11.45
CA ARG A 29 23.01 38.99 -11.85
C ARG A 29 22.98 37.49 -12.12
N SER A 30 24.01 36.93 -12.77
CA SER A 30 24.11 35.48 -12.98
C SER A 30 24.26 34.72 -11.67
N LEU A 31 25.01 35.28 -10.71
CA LEU A 31 25.12 34.70 -9.38
C LEU A 31 23.77 34.75 -8.63
N ALA A 32 23.05 35.87 -8.69
CA ALA A 32 21.72 35.99 -8.11
C ALA A 32 20.72 35.01 -8.73
N GLN A 33 20.77 34.81 -10.06
CA GLN A 33 19.95 33.83 -10.75
C GLN A 33 20.27 32.41 -10.30
N LEU A 34 21.55 32.03 -10.19
CA LEU A 34 21.96 30.72 -9.70
C LEU A 34 21.50 30.46 -8.26
N ILE A 35 21.58 31.48 -7.39
CA ILE A 35 21.07 31.40 -6.02
C ILE A 35 19.55 31.19 -6.02
N SER A 36 18.82 31.90 -6.88
CA SER A 36 17.37 31.72 -7.05
C SER A 36 17.03 30.31 -7.54
N ASP A 37 17.71 29.82 -8.58
CA ASP A 37 17.49 28.49 -9.15
C ASP A 37 17.80 27.39 -8.12
N LEU A 38 18.88 27.55 -7.34
CA LEU A 38 19.26 26.62 -6.29
C LEU A 38 18.22 26.61 -5.15
N ALA A 39 17.70 27.78 -4.76
CA ALA A 39 16.63 27.88 -3.77
C ALA A 39 15.36 27.16 -4.25
N THR A 40 14.95 27.38 -5.50
CA THR A 40 13.82 26.68 -6.11
C THR A 40 14.06 25.17 -6.20
N GLN A 41 15.27 24.73 -6.56
CA GLN A 41 15.60 23.29 -6.58
C GLN A 41 15.55 22.66 -5.19
N LEU A 42 15.99 23.38 -4.15
CA LEU A 42 15.91 22.92 -2.77
C LEU A 42 14.45 22.75 -2.33
N GLU A 43 13.58 23.70 -2.68
CA GLU A 43 12.13 23.60 -2.41
C GLU A 43 11.51 22.38 -3.12
N VAL A 44 11.82 22.18 -4.40
CA VAL A 44 11.35 21.01 -5.16
C VAL A 44 11.83 19.70 -4.52
N GLN A 45 13.09 19.62 -4.11
CA GLN A 45 13.61 18.42 -3.43
C GLN A 45 12.96 18.19 -2.08
N PHE A 46 12.69 19.25 -1.31
CA PHE A 46 11.99 19.15 -0.05
C PHE A 46 10.59 18.56 -0.24
N VAL A 47 9.81 19.10 -1.18
CA VAL A 47 8.46 18.58 -1.51
C VAL A 47 8.51 17.14 -2.01
N ARG A 48 9.49 16.77 -2.84
CA ARG A 48 9.66 15.39 -3.29
C ARG A 48 9.99 14.46 -2.11
N SER A 49 10.86 14.89 -1.20
CA SER A 49 11.24 14.12 -0.01
C SER A 49 10.08 13.89 0.93
N THR A 50 9.27 14.92 1.20
CA THR A 50 8.08 14.79 2.06
C THR A 50 7.04 13.85 1.44
N ASN A 51 6.80 13.96 0.13
CA ASN A 51 5.90 13.05 -0.58
C ASN A 51 6.37 11.59 -0.53
N MET A 52 7.68 11.33 -0.72
CA MET A 52 8.23 9.97 -0.60
C MET A 52 8.06 9.41 0.82
N ALA A 53 8.27 10.22 1.86
CA ALA A 53 8.09 9.80 3.25
C ALA A 53 6.64 9.41 3.56
N VAL A 54 5.67 10.18 3.06
CA VAL A 54 4.23 9.86 3.20
C VAL A 54 3.88 8.56 2.48
N GLN A 55 4.37 8.36 1.25
CA GLN A 55 4.14 7.13 0.50
C GLN A 55 4.73 5.91 1.21
N LEU A 56 5.94 6.03 1.76
CA LEU A 56 6.57 4.95 2.52
C LEU A 56 5.76 4.59 3.77
N ALA A 57 5.35 5.58 4.57
CA ALA A 57 4.53 5.34 5.75
C ALA A 57 3.18 4.66 5.41
N ASN A 58 2.54 5.08 4.31
CA ASN A 58 1.31 4.45 3.83
C ASN A 58 1.53 3.00 3.39
N ALA A 59 2.63 2.72 2.67
CA ALA A 59 2.99 1.37 2.24
C ALA A 59 3.31 0.47 3.45
N GLU A 60 4.07 0.97 4.43
CA GLU A 60 4.38 0.25 5.67
C GLU A 60 3.13 -0.08 6.47
N SER A 61 2.16 0.84 6.56
CA SER A 61 0.87 0.58 7.22
C SER A 61 0.11 -0.56 6.54
N LYS A 62 -0.03 -0.51 5.20
CA LYS A 62 -0.72 -1.56 4.42
C LYS A 62 -0.03 -2.91 4.52
N CYS A 63 1.31 -2.94 4.48
CA CYS A 63 2.07 -4.17 4.66
C CYS A 63 1.87 -4.75 6.07
N ARG A 64 1.77 -3.91 7.10
CA ARG A 64 1.49 -4.35 8.47
C ARG A 64 0.10 -4.98 8.60
N GLU A 65 -0.91 -4.39 7.98
CA GLU A 65 -2.27 -4.92 7.96
C GLU A 65 -2.35 -6.26 7.22
N LEU A 66 -1.74 -6.38 6.05
CA LEU A 66 -1.63 -7.65 5.31
C LEU A 66 -0.89 -8.73 6.10
N ALA A 67 0.21 -8.34 6.78
CA ALA A 67 0.97 -9.25 7.61
C ALA A 67 0.15 -9.76 8.80
N ALA A 68 -0.64 -8.89 9.45
CA ALA A 68 -1.53 -9.29 10.53
C ALA A 68 -2.62 -10.26 10.05
N GLU A 69 -3.25 -9.96 8.90
CA GLU A 69 -4.26 -10.85 8.30
C GLU A 69 -3.68 -12.22 7.94
N ASN A 70 -2.47 -12.25 7.37
CA ASN A 70 -1.77 -13.49 7.04
C ASN A 70 -1.28 -14.24 8.28
N ALA A 71 -0.88 -13.55 9.34
CA ALA A 71 -0.47 -14.17 10.60
C ALA A 71 -1.61 -14.99 11.21
N ASN A 72 -2.84 -14.49 11.17
CA ASN A 72 -4.02 -15.23 11.67
C ASN A 72 -4.26 -16.51 10.86
N LYS A 73 -4.17 -16.44 9.52
CA LYS A 73 -4.28 -17.62 8.63
C LYS A 73 -3.16 -18.62 8.92
N HIS A 74 -1.94 -18.13 9.12
CA HIS A 74 -0.79 -18.98 9.43
C HIS A 74 -0.93 -19.66 10.80
N GLU A 75 -1.41 -18.94 11.82
CA GLU A 75 -1.63 -19.49 13.16
C GLU A 75 -2.71 -20.59 13.16
N PHE A 76 -3.75 -20.44 12.35
CA PHE A 76 -4.77 -21.47 12.16
C PHE A 76 -4.14 -22.76 11.63
N ILE A 77 -3.40 -22.65 10.54
CA ILE A 77 -2.69 -23.78 9.92
C ILE A 77 -1.71 -24.41 10.92
N ALA A 78 -0.87 -23.59 11.56
CA ALA A 78 0.12 -24.05 12.51
C ALA A 78 -0.50 -24.77 13.72
N THR A 79 -1.66 -24.34 14.19
CA THR A 79 -2.39 -25.02 15.28
C THR A 79 -2.90 -26.38 14.83
N CYS A 80 -3.49 -26.48 13.64
CA CYS A 80 -3.94 -27.76 13.09
C CYS A 80 -2.76 -28.76 12.91
N PHE A 81 -1.63 -28.29 12.40
CA PHE A 81 -0.42 -29.13 12.26
C PHE A 81 0.13 -29.59 13.61
N ARG A 82 0.14 -28.72 14.63
CA ARG A 82 0.56 -29.08 15.99
C ARG A 82 -0.35 -30.16 16.59
N ALA A 83 -1.67 -29.99 16.49
CA ALA A 83 -2.62 -30.98 16.98
C ALA A 83 -2.38 -32.37 16.34
N ALA A 84 -2.15 -32.41 15.02
CA ALA A 84 -1.83 -33.65 14.32
C ALA A 84 -0.49 -34.26 14.76
N ALA A 85 0.55 -33.43 14.97
CA ALA A 85 1.87 -33.87 15.40
C ALA A 85 1.87 -34.45 16.83
N ASP A 86 1.04 -33.90 17.71
CA ASP A 86 0.88 -34.36 19.09
C ASP A 86 -0.01 -35.62 19.20
N GLY A 87 -0.48 -36.16 18.07
CA GLY A 87 -1.40 -37.30 18.01
C GLY A 87 -2.83 -36.96 18.46
N GLY A 88 -3.16 -35.67 18.55
CA GLY A 88 -4.50 -35.18 18.80
C GLY A 88 -5.42 -35.33 17.59
N SER A 89 -6.72 -35.27 17.83
CA SER A 89 -7.75 -35.15 16.80
C SER A 89 -8.41 -33.79 16.96
N MET A 90 -8.63 -33.08 15.86
CA MET A 90 -9.49 -31.90 15.83
C MET A 90 -10.79 -32.28 15.13
N ASP A 91 -11.91 -32.12 15.81
CA ASP A 91 -13.21 -32.29 15.20
C ASP A 91 -13.71 -30.98 14.55
N GLY A 92 -14.93 -31.02 14.01
CA GLY A 92 -15.54 -29.84 13.39
C GLY A 92 -15.74 -28.67 14.37
N ALA A 93 -16.03 -28.95 15.64
CA ALA A 93 -16.23 -27.93 16.66
C ALA A 93 -14.90 -27.25 17.03
N ASP A 94 -13.82 -28.03 17.19
CA ASP A 94 -12.48 -27.50 17.46
C ASP A 94 -12.01 -26.54 16.35
N ILE A 95 -12.22 -26.94 15.10
CA ILE A 95 -11.86 -26.15 13.91
C ILE A 95 -12.67 -24.85 13.87
N GLN A 96 -13.96 -24.92 14.16
CA GLN A 96 -14.86 -23.76 14.18
C GLN A 96 -14.45 -22.77 15.28
N GLU A 97 -14.22 -23.26 16.50
CA GLU A 97 -13.78 -22.43 17.63
C GLU A 97 -12.42 -21.77 17.34
N LEU A 98 -11.46 -22.52 16.79
CA LEU A 98 -10.16 -21.99 16.39
C LEU A 98 -10.31 -20.86 15.35
N GLY A 99 -11.12 -21.09 14.31
CA GLY A 99 -11.35 -20.12 13.25
C GLY A 99 -12.02 -18.85 13.77
N GLU A 100 -12.96 -18.94 14.71
CA GLU A 100 -13.55 -17.77 15.36
C GLU A 100 -12.57 -17.04 16.27
N ARG A 101 -11.81 -17.77 17.09
CA ARG A 101 -10.80 -17.21 17.98
C ARG A 101 -9.74 -16.40 17.22
N LEU A 102 -9.39 -16.84 16.02
CA LEU A 102 -8.45 -16.15 15.13
C LEU A 102 -9.12 -15.11 14.23
N GLY A 103 -10.43 -14.91 14.36
CA GLY A 103 -11.20 -13.96 13.54
C GLY A 103 -11.27 -14.31 12.06
N LEU A 104 -11.05 -15.59 11.71
CA LEU A 104 -11.16 -16.11 10.34
C LEU A 104 -12.58 -16.52 10.00
N PHE A 105 -13.36 -16.99 10.99
CA PHE A 105 -14.75 -17.38 10.81
C PHE A 105 -15.72 -16.38 11.44
N GLY A 106 -16.91 -16.30 10.87
CA GLY A 106 -18.07 -15.62 11.42
C GLY A 106 -19.27 -16.56 11.40
N ARG A 107 -20.32 -16.19 12.13
CA ARG A 107 -21.59 -16.90 12.15
C ARG A 107 -22.63 -16.12 11.37
N GLU A 108 -23.37 -16.81 10.51
CA GLU A 108 -24.50 -16.26 9.79
C GLU A 108 -25.72 -17.17 9.94
N THR A 109 -26.92 -16.58 9.94
CA THR A 109 -28.16 -17.36 9.85
C THR A 109 -28.21 -18.03 8.49
N TYR A 110 -28.39 -19.35 8.49
CA TYR A 110 -28.38 -20.16 7.29
C TYR A 110 -29.45 -19.72 6.29
N GLN A 111 -28.99 -19.43 5.07
CA GLN A 111 -29.82 -19.07 3.94
C GLN A 111 -29.34 -19.87 2.73
N PRO A 112 -30.13 -20.82 2.19
CA PRO A 112 -29.71 -21.65 1.06
C PRO A 112 -29.27 -20.85 -0.18
N ILE A 113 -29.81 -19.64 -0.35
CA ILE A 113 -29.45 -18.75 -1.46
C ILE A 113 -28.04 -18.14 -1.32
N LEU A 114 -27.56 -17.97 -0.09
CA LEU A 114 -26.23 -17.41 0.19
C LEU A 114 -25.18 -18.51 0.43
N HIS A 115 -25.58 -19.57 1.13
CA HIS A 115 -24.65 -20.61 1.62
C HIS A 115 -24.68 -21.90 0.79
N GLY A 116 -25.62 -22.04 -0.14
CA GLY A 116 -25.91 -23.30 -0.83
C GLY A 116 -26.71 -24.26 0.05
N TYR A 117 -27.20 -25.37 -0.52
CA TYR A 117 -27.95 -26.37 0.25
C TYR A 117 -27.01 -27.20 1.14
N ILE A 118 -27.15 -27.05 2.45
CA ILE A 118 -26.45 -27.82 3.47
C ILE A 118 -27.44 -28.81 4.08
N CYS A 119 -27.10 -30.11 4.01
CA CYS A 119 -27.96 -31.16 4.54
C CYS A 119 -28.10 -31.03 6.07
N GLY A 120 -29.32 -31.25 6.56
CA GLY A 120 -29.63 -31.19 8.00
C GLY A 120 -29.64 -29.77 8.59
N HIS A 121 -29.66 -28.72 7.74
CA HIS A 121 -29.84 -27.34 8.20
C HIS A 121 -31.20 -26.77 7.78
N GLU A 122 -31.90 -26.12 8.71
CA GLU A 122 -33.16 -25.41 8.54
C GLU A 122 -32.92 -23.92 8.29
N ALA A 123 -33.40 -23.44 7.14
CA ALA A 123 -33.20 -22.06 6.71
C ALA A 123 -33.88 -21.08 7.67
N GLY A 124 -33.15 -20.05 8.11
CA GLY A 124 -33.67 -19.05 9.03
C GLY A 124 -33.60 -19.43 10.51
N GLU A 125 -33.32 -20.68 10.83
CA GLU A 125 -33.19 -21.16 12.22
C GLU A 125 -31.73 -21.50 12.56
N ASP A 126 -31.07 -22.25 11.68
CA ASP A 126 -29.72 -22.71 11.95
C ASP A 126 -28.68 -21.63 11.70
N THR A 127 -27.57 -21.76 12.43
CA THR A 127 -26.39 -20.92 12.26
C THR A 127 -25.30 -21.71 11.55
N VAL A 128 -24.70 -21.10 10.54
CA VAL A 128 -23.57 -21.67 9.79
C VAL A 128 -22.33 -20.81 9.97
N TYR A 129 -21.17 -21.45 9.85
CA TYR A 129 -19.89 -20.76 9.84
C TYR A 129 -19.53 -20.34 8.42
N VAL A 130 -19.14 -19.09 8.28
CA VAL A 130 -18.65 -18.51 7.02
C VAL A 130 -17.24 -17.98 7.21
N MET A 131 -16.44 -18.02 6.14
CA MET A 131 -15.15 -17.33 6.17
C MET A 131 -15.38 -15.81 6.14
N LYS A 132 -14.75 -15.12 7.08
CA LYS A 132 -14.71 -13.65 7.06
C LYS A 132 -13.93 -13.18 5.85
N LYS A 133 -14.37 -12.04 5.32
CA LYS A 133 -13.64 -11.33 4.26
C LYS A 133 -12.24 -10.95 4.73
N THR A 134 -11.37 -10.70 3.76
CA THR A 134 -9.98 -10.30 3.94
C THR A 134 -9.83 -8.80 3.65
N PRO A 135 -10.23 -7.91 4.58
CA PRO A 135 -10.33 -6.48 4.32
C PRO A 135 -8.98 -5.84 3.99
N ALA A 136 -7.88 -6.32 4.59
CA ALA A 136 -6.55 -5.78 4.29
C ALA A 136 -6.12 -6.16 2.86
N THR A 137 -6.41 -7.39 2.45
CA THR A 137 -6.20 -7.84 1.07
C THR A 137 -7.06 -7.03 0.08
N ASP A 138 -8.34 -6.85 0.37
CA ASP A 138 -9.25 -6.08 -0.49
C ASP A 138 -8.81 -4.62 -0.64
N ALA A 139 -8.42 -3.97 0.46
CA ALA A 139 -7.91 -2.61 0.48
C ALA A 139 -6.58 -2.47 -0.28
N PHE A 140 -5.68 -3.46 -0.15
CA PHE A 140 -4.44 -3.50 -0.91
C PHE A 140 -4.70 -3.62 -2.42
N LEU A 141 -5.58 -4.53 -2.83
CA LEU A 141 -5.94 -4.69 -4.24
C LEU A 141 -6.65 -3.45 -4.81
N ALA A 142 -7.49 -2.79 -4.00
CA ALA A 142 -8.11 -1.52 -4.35
C ALA A 142 -7.08 -0.42 -4.59
N GLU A 143 -6.06 -0.31 -3.72
CA GLU A 143 -4.96 0.63 -3.94
C GLU A 143 -4.19 0.31 -5.22
N VAL A 144 -3.79 -0.95 -5.44
CA VAL A 144 -3.01 -1.35 -6.62
C VAL A 144 -3.78 -1.03 -7.90
N ARG A 145 -5.10 -1.27 -7.92
CA ARG A 145 -5.96 -0.86 -9.04
C ARG A 145 -5.99 0.66 -9.22
N ALA A 146 -6.13 1.43 -8.15
CA ALA A 146 -6.11 2.90 -8.21
C ALA A 146 -4.78 3.44 -8.74
N GLN A 147 -3.65 2.87 -8.30
CA GLN A 147 -2.32 3.22 -8.81
C GLN A 147 -2.18 2.93 -10.31
N GLY A 148 -2.74 1.82 -10.79
CA GLY A 148 -2.78 1.52 -12.23
C GLY A 148 -3.55 2.58 -13.03
N VAL A 149 -4.65 3.11 -12.49
CA VAL A 149 -5.41 4.21 -13.10
C VAL A 149 -4.61 5.52 -13.07
N GLU A 150 -3.90 5.80 -11.98
CA GLU A 150 -3.05 7.00 -11.84
C GLU A 150 -1.86 6.95 -12.82
N MET A 151 -1.24 5.78 -13.01
CA MET A 151 -0.20 5.60 -14.02
C MET A 151 -0.72 5.85 -15.44
N LEU A 152 -1.94 5.41 -15.75
CA LEU A 152 -2.58 5.75 -17.01
C LEU A 152 -2.77 7.27 -17.12
N LEU A 153 -3.29 7.91 -16.07
CA LEU A 153 -3.50 9.35 -16.04
C LEU A 153 -2.21 10.12 -16.33
N ASP A 154 -1.10 9.74 -15.71
CA ASP A 154 0.22 10.36 -15.91
C ASP A 154 0.73 10.22 -17.35
N SER A 155 0.36 9.15 -18.05
CA SER A 155 0.73 8.94 -19.46
C SER A 155 -0.06 9.80 -20.47
N LEU A 156 -1.20 10.36 -20.05
CA LEU A 156 -2.07 11.12 -20.94
C LEU A 156 -1.52 12.54 -21.20
N PRO A 157 -1.92 13.23 -22.28
CA PRO A 157 -1.63 14.65 -22.48
C PRO A 157 -2.33 15.56 -21.46
N PRO A 158 -1.75 16.69 -21.04
CA PRO A 158 -2.35 17.60 -20.04
C PRO A 158 -3.76 18.08 -20.40
N HIS A 159 -4.06 18.20 -21.69
CA HIS A 159 -5.35 18.68 -22.20
C HIS A 159 -6.36 17.56 -22.50
N TYR A 160 -6.08 16.32 -22.06
CA TYR A 160 -7.02 15.23 -22.23
C TYR A 160 -8.29 15.50 -21.42
N THR A 161 -9.45 15.45 -22.10
CA THR A 161 -10.71 15.98 -21.58
C THR A 161 -11.21 15.26 -20.33
N ALA A 162 -10.95 13.96 -20.20
CA ALA A 162 -11.42 13.15 -19.09
C ALA A 162 -10.41 12.97 -17.94
N ARG A 163 -9.32 13.78 -17.87
CA ARG A 163 -8.33 13.64 -16.77
C ARG A 163 -8.96 13.75 -15.39
N ALA A 164 -9.90 14.68 -15.20
CA ALA A 164 -10.58 14.88 -13.92
C ALA A 164 -11.42 13.65 -13.55
N ASP A 165 -12.18 13.11 -14.50
CA ASP A 165 -13.02 11.92 -14.30
C ASP A 165 -12.17 10.69 -13.98
N ILE A 166 -11.03 10.52 -14.65
CA ILE A 166 -10.07 9.44 -14.39
C ILE A 166 -9.47 9.55 -12.99
N ALA A 167 -9.11 10.77 -12.56
CA ALA A 167 -8.60 11.01 -11.21
C ALA A 167 -9.67 10.72 -10.13
N GLU A 168 -10.92 11.12 -10.37
CA GLU A 168 -12.03 10.81 -9.48
C GLU A 168 -12.31 9.29 -9.43
N PHE A 169 -12.22 8.62 -10.57
CA PHE A 169 -12.36 7.17 -10.67
C PHE A 169 -11.29 6.45 -9.85
N ALA A 170 -10.01 6.84 -9.96
CA ALA A 170 -8.94 6.28 -9.14
C ALA A 170 -9.23 6.46 -7.63
N ALA A 171 -9.72 7.63 -7.22
CA ALA A 171 -10.09 7.91 -5.84
C ALA A 171 -11.27 7.05 -5.36
N LYS A 172 -12.26 6.77 -6.21
CA LYS A 172 -13.38 5.85 -5.91
C LYS A 172 -12.92 4.41 -5.79
N VAL A 173 -12.07 3.94 -6.71
CA VAL A 173 -11.46 2.61 -6.67
C VAL A 173 -10.70 2.40 -5.37
N ARG A 174 -9.89 3.38 -4.94
CA ARG A 174 -9.12 3.35 -3.68
C ARG A 174 -10.00 3.20 -2.44
N LYS A 175 -11.21 3.74 -2.44
CA LYS A 175 -12.17 3.62 -1.32
C LYS A 175 -12.92 2.29 -1.30
N GLY A 176 -12.66 1.40 -2.27
CA GLY A 176 -13.40 0.15 -2.39
C GLY A 176 -14.88 0.33 -2.71
N ALA A 177 -15.26 1.48 -3.30
CA ALA A 177 -16.63 1.70 -3.74
C ALA A 177 -16.98 0.66 -4.82
N ALA A 178 -18.21 0.12 -4.76
CA ALA A 178 -18.73 -0.72 -5.83
C ALA A 178 -18.68 0.08 -7.15
N LEU A 179 -18.07 -0.53 -8.16
CA LEU A 179 -17.98 -0.01 -9.52
C LEU A 179 -19.31 -0.20 -10.26
#